data_AF-A0A330LXT5-F1
#
_entry.id   AF-A0A330LXT5-F1
#
_cell.length_a   1.000
_cell.length_b   1.000
_cell.length_c   1.000
_cell.angle_alpha   90.00
_cell.angle_beta   90.00
_cell.angle_gamma   90.00
#
_symmetry.space_group_name_H-M   'P 1'
#
loop_
_entity.id
_entity.type
_entity.pdbx_description
1 polymer ?
#
loop_
_entity_poly.entity_id
_entity_poly.type
_entity_poly.pdbx_seq_one_letter_code
_entity_poly.pdbx_strand_id
1 'polypeptide(L)'
;MTKPNITKQQLLNLIKTWGEQKITSDQLQGWMVTNYDPDDNDIGLGEPEWTQEAMNIVMNEYEIAKQEKFRLEKYHLAIDFITADESRFNQTKHLFLHEGFSD
;
A
#
# COMPACT_ATOMS: atom_id res chain seq x y z
N MET A 1 -16.30 -18.53 10.05
CA MET A 1 -15.33 -18.52 8.93
C MET A 1 -14.25 -17.54 9.29
N THR A 2 -12.97 -17.85 9.04
CA THR A 2 -11.87 -16.90 9.20
C THR A 2 -11.91 -15.91 8.05
N LYS A 3 -11.78 -14.60 8.34
CA LYS A 3 -11.64 -13.58 7.30
C LYS A 3 -10.39 -13.86 6.45
N PRO A 4 -10.40 -13.64 5.12
CA PRO A 4 -9.18 -13.66 4.33
C PRO A 4 -8.19 -12.62 4.85
N ASN A 5 -6.89 -12.91 4.78
CA ASN A 5 -5.85 -11.99 5.24
C ASN A 5 -4.98 -11.54 4.07
N ILE A 6 -4.84 -10.22 3.92
CA ILE A 6 -3.85 -9.62 3.04
C ILE A 6 -2.54 -9.49 3.80
N THR A 7 -1.56 -10.32 3.44
CA THR A 7 -0.25 -10.30 4.08
C THR A 7 0.60 -9.13 3.59
N LYS A 8 1.53 -8.67 4.45
CA LYS A 8 2.54 -7.65 4.10
C LYS A 8 3.29 -8.03 2.81
N GLN A 9 3.70 -9.30 2.68
CA GLN A 9 4.47 -9.75 1.52
C GLN A 9 3.66 -9.70 0.23
N GLN A 10 2.35 -9.99 0.26
CA GLN A 10 1.49 -9.86 -0.92
C GLN A 10 1.44 -8.41 -1.41
N LEU A 11 1.22 -7.46 -0.49
CA LEU A 11 1.16 -6.03 -0.81
C LEU A 11 2.51 -5.52 -1.34
N LEU A 12 3.62 -5.88 -0.70
CA LEU A 12 4.96 -5.50 -1.15
C LEU A 12 5.29 -6.06 -2.54
N ASN A 13 4.92 -7.32 -2.81
CA ASN A 13 5.15 -7.94 -4.11
C ASN A 13 4.33 -7.25 -5.21
N LEU A 14 3.09 -6.88 -4.93
CA LEU A 14 2.24 -6.15 -5.86
C LEU A 14 2.84 -4.78 -6.21
N ILE A 15 3.17 -3.97 -5.21
CA ILE A 15 3.76 -2.64 -5.38
C ILE A 15 5.11 -2.73 -6.12
N LYS A 16 5.94 -3.72 -5.78
CA LYS A 16 7.21 -3.95 -6.48
C LYS A 16 6.99 -4.35 -7.94
N THR A 17 6.02 -5.21 -8.21
CA THR A 17 5.69 -5.63 -9.59
C THR A 17 5.21 -4.43 -10.42
N TRP A 18 4.46 -3.51 -9.81
CA TRP A 18 4.10 -2.24 -10.44
C TRP A 18 5.32 -1.33 -10.67
N GLY A 19 6.18 -1.15 -9.66
CA GLY A 19 7.43 -0.39 -9.78
C GLY A 19 8.40 -0.92 -10.84
N GLU A 20 8.41 -2.24 -11.04
CA GLU A 20 9.16 -2.93 -12.11
C GLU A 20 8.44 -2.89 -13.47
N GLN A 21 7.33 -2.16 -13.59
CA GLN A 21 6.51 -2.01 -14.80
C GLN A 21 5.99 -3.33 -15.39
N LYS A 22 5.85 -4.36 -14.55
CA LYS A 22 5.27 -5.66 -14.95
C LYS A 22 3.75 -5.66 -14.93
N ILE A 23 3.14 -4.71 -14.21
CA ILE A 23 1.71 -4.43 -14.20
C ILE A 23 1.47 -2.92 -14.36
N THR A 24 0.30 -2.56 -14.86
CA THR A 24 -0.13 -1.16 -15.02
C THR A 24 -0.66 -0.58 -13.70
N SER A 25 -0.78 0.75 -13.63
CA SER A 25 -1.48 1.43 -12.51
C SER A 25 -2.94 0.98 -12.39
N ASP A 26 -3.58 0.64 -13.50
CA ASP A 26 -4.94 0.08 -13.52
C ASP A 26 -5.01 -1.30 -12.85
N GLN A 27 -4.05 -2.17 -13.13
CA GLN A 27 -3.96 -3.48 -12.48
C GLN A 27 -3.62 -3.35 -10.99
N LEU A 28 -2.77 -2.39 -10.60
CA LEU A 28 -2.48 -2.08 -9.20
C LEU A 28 -3.77 -1.62 -8.48
N GLN A 29 -4.43 -0.59 -9.00
CA GLN A 29 -5.62 -0.02 -8.36
C GLN A 29 -6.78 -1.01 -8.36
N GLY A 30 -7.00 -1.74 -9.45
CA GLY A 30 -8.03 -2.78 -9.52
C GLY A 30 -7.82 -3.87 -8.47
N TRP A 31 -6.57 -4.21 -8.15
CA TRP A 31 -6.27 -5.11 -7.03
C TRP A 31 -6.64 -4.49 -5.69
N MET A 32 -6.36 -3.20 -5.45
CA MET A 32 -6.76 -2.51 -4.21
C MET A 32 -8.28 -2.51 -4.06
N VAL A 33 -9.03 -2.09 -5.10
CA VAL A 33 -10.51 -2.07 -5.10
C VAL A 33 -11.11 -3.46 -4.86
N THR A 34 -10.43 -4.53 -5.31
CA THR A 34 -10.92 -5.90 -5.12
C THR A 34 -10.60 -6.47 -3.73
N ASN A 35 -9.49 -6.06 -3.10
CA ASN A 35 -8.95 -6.73 -1.90
C ASN A 35 -8.96 -5.86 -0.64
N TYR A 36 -9.01 -4.54 -0.78
CA TYR A 36 -9.11 -3.64 0.36
C TYR A 36 -10.58 -3.52 0.76
N ASP A 37 -10.97 -4.39 1.69
CA ASP A 37 -12.24 -4.33 2.39
C ASP A 37 -11.97 -4.65 3.86
N PRO A 38 -11.79 -3.65 4.73
CA PRO A 38 -11.50 -3.89 6.14
C PRO A 38 -12.64 -4.61 6.90
N ASP A 39 -13.87 -4.57 6.39
CA ASP A 39 -15.01 -5.26 6.99
C ASP A 39 -14.97 -6.76 6.67
N ASP A 40 -14.46 -7.14 5.50
CA ASP A 40 -14.41 -8.53 5.04
C ASP A 40 -13.02 -9.19 5.11
N ASN A 41 -11.93 -8.41 5.09
CA ASN A 41 -10.54 -8.89 5.09
C ASN A 41 -9.74 -8.37 6.29
N ASP A 42 -8.90 -9.24 6.86
CA ASP A 42 -7.83 -8.81 7.76
C ASP A 42 -6.66 -8.26 6.95
N ILE A 43 -6.04 -7.17 7.43
CA ILE A 43 -4.90 -6.52 6.75
C ILE A 43 -3.67 -6.63 7.65
N GLY A 44 -2.68 -7.42 7.22
CA GLY A 44 -1.42 -7.57 7.93
C GLY A 44 -1.54 -8.36 9.25
N LEU A 45 -2.44 -9.35 9.32
CA LEU A 45 -2.61 -10.14 10.54
C LEU A 45 -1.28 -10.72 11.05
N GLY A 46 -0.94 -10.42 12.30
CA GLY A 46 0.31 -10.83 12.94
C GLY A 46 1.48 -9.86 12.79
N GLU A 47 1.33 -8.79 12.02
CA GLU A 47 2.29 -7.68 11.96
C GLU A 47 2.09 -6.71 13.14
N PRO A 48 3.10 -5.88 13.49
CA PRO A 48 2.93 -4.79 14.43
C PRO A 48 1.83 -3.79 14.01
N GLU A 49 1.23 -3.10 14.98
CA GLU A 49 0.13 -2.15 14.72
C GLU A 49 0.51 -1.06 13.71
N TRP A 50 1.71 -0.49 13.81
CA TRP A 50 2.18 0.51 12.84
C TRP A 50 2.33 -0.05 11.43
N THR A 51 2.74 -1.32 11.28
CA THR A 51 2.81 -1.97 9.98
C THR A 51 1.41 -2.20 9.40
N GLN A 52 0.47 -2.64 10.23
CA GLN A 52 -0.93 -2.79 9.82
C GLN A 52 -1.52 -1.44 9.40
N GLU A 53 -1.28 -0.36 10.17
CA GLU A 53 -1.73 0.99 9.81
C GLU A 53 -1.12 1.43 8.47
N ALA A 54 0.19 1.24 8.27
CA ALA A 54 0.85 1.57 7.00
C ALA A 54 0.24 0.81 5.82
N MET A 55 -0.03 -0.49 5.98
CA MET A 55 -0.68 -1.29 4.93
C MET A 55 -2.08 -0.78 4.61
N ASN A 56 -2.90 -0.49 5.63
CA ASN A 56 -4.25 0.06 5.44
C ASN A 56 -4.20 1.40 4.69
N ILE A 57 -3.33 2.32 5.09
CA ILE A 57 -3.18 3.62 4.43
C ILE A 57 -2.75 3.43 2.97
N VAL A 58 -1.72 2.64 2.70
CA VAL A 58 -1.24 2.43 1.33
C VAL A 58 -2.32 1.83 0.43
N MET A 59 -3.06 0.82 0.93
CA MET A 59 -4.14 0.21 0.17
C MET A 59 -5.27 1.21 -0.11
N ASN A 60 -5.70 1.95 0.90
CA ASN A 60 -6.72 3.00 0.78
C ASN A 60 -6.34 4.10 -0.22
N GLU A 61 -5.12 4.64 -0.14
CA GLU A 61 -4.71 5.73 -1.03
C GLU A 61 -4.67 5.29 -2.50
N TYR A 62 -4.12 4.11 -2.79
CA TYR A 62 -4.12 3.58 -4.16
C TYR A 62 -5.51 3.15 -4.64
N GLU A 63 -6.42 2.80 -3.74
CA GLU A 63 -7.83 2.54 -4.07
C GLU A 63 -8.52 3.83 -4.56
N ILE A 64 -8.41 4.93 -3.80
CA ILE A 64 -9.24 6.13 -4.02
C ILE A 64 -8.61 7.18 -4.94
N ALA A 65 -7.28 7.23 -5.03
CA ALA A 65 -6.60 8.25 -5.81
C ALA A 65 -6.79 8.05 -7.32
N LYS A 66 -6.83 9.14 -8.09
CA LYS A 66 -6.85 9.04 -9.55
C LYS A 66 -5.52 8.47 -10.05
N GLN A 67 -5.55 7.52 -10.98
CA GLN A 67 -4.34 6.87 -11.51
C GLN A 67 -3.34 7.87 -12.12
N GLU A 68 -3.81 8.96 -12.70
CA GLU A 68 -2.98 10.07 -13.23
C GLU A 68 -2.09 10.72 -12.17
N LYS A 69 -2.43 10.54 -10.89
CA LYS A 69 -1.65 11.04 -9.76
C LYS A 69 -0.53 10.11 -9.31
N PHE A 70 -0.52 8.85 -9.74
CA PHE A 70 0.44 7.88 -9.20
C PHE A 70 1.83 8.21 -9.74
N ARG A 71 2.81 8.40 -8.84
CA ARG A 71 4.21 8.61 -9.22
C ARG A 71 4.94 7.28 -9.22
N LEU A 72 4.96 6.62 -10.39
CA LEU A 72 5.64 5.33 -10.56
C LEU A 72 7.11 5.40 -10.13
N GLU A 73 7.81 6.48 -10.44
CA GLU A 73 9.22 6.69 -10.06
C GLU A 73 9.43 6.77 -8.53
N LYS A 74 8.34 6.94 -7.77
CA LYS A 74 8.32 7.05 -6.30
C LYS A 74 7.65 5.84 -5.62
N TYR A 75 7.41 4.72 -6.34
CA TYR A 75 6.77 3.52 -5.77
C TYR A 75 7.45 2.99 -4.49
N HIS A 76 8.77 3.19 -4.37
CA HIS A 76 9.56 2.79 -3.22
C HIS A 76 9.09 3.45 -1.92
N LEU A 77 8.49 4.65 -1.97
CA LEU A 77 7.96 5.33 -0.78
C LEU A 77 6.85 4.53 -0.09
N ALA A 78 6.01 3.83 -0.85
CA ALA A 78 4.99 2.94 -0.28
C ALA A 78 5.64 1.72 0.39
N ILE A 79 6.69 1.16 -0.22
CA ILE A 79 7.45 0.04 0.34
C ILE A 79 8.16 0.45 1.63
N ASP A 80 8.85 1.58 1.61
CA ASP A 80 9.55 2.15 2.76
C ASP A 80 8.58 2.42 3.91
N PHE A 81 7.37 2.89 3.60
CA PHE A 81 6.36 3.14 4.61
C PHE A 81 5.82 1.84 5.23
N ILE A 82 5.48 0.83 4.42
CA ILE A 82 5.01 -0.48 4.92
C ILE A 82 6.08 -1.19 5.76
N THR A 83 7.36 -0.98 5.44
CA THR A 83 8.49 -1.65 6.11
C THR A 83 9.14 -0.83 7.21
N ALA A 84 8.63 0.38 7.49
CA ALA A 84 9.16 1.25 8.52
C ALA A 84 9.04 0.61 9.91
N ASP A 85 10.06 0.82 10.73
CA ASP A 85 9.91 0.68 12.17
C ASP A 85 9.05 1.83 12.74
N GLU A 86 8.60 1.64 13.98
CA GLU A 86 7.77 2.63 14.68
C GLU A 86 8.42 4.03 14.74
N SER A 87 9.75 4.10 14.89
CA SER A 87 10.48 5.38 15.02
C SER A 87 10.47 6.20 13.74
N ARG A 88 10.29 5.55 12.58
CA ARG A 88 10.27 6.19 11.26
C ARG A 88 8.87 6.28 10.66
N PHE A 89 7.86 5.64 11.26
CA PHE A 89 6.50 5.54 10.74
C PHE A 89 5.94 6.88 10.25
N ASN A 90 5.95 7.91 11.10
CA ASN A 90 5.40 9.23 10.75
C ASN A 90 6.18 9.93 9.64
N GLN A 91 7.51 9.76 9.60
CA GLN A 91 8.34 10.33 8.54
C GLN A 91 8.01 9.68 7.19
N THR A 92 7.97 8.35 7.15
CA THR A 92 7.67 7.62 5.92
C THR A 92 6.22 7.78 5.47
N LYS A 93 5.27 7.91 6.41
CA LYS A 93 3.86 8.26 6.13
C LYS A 93 3.77 9.59 5.39
N HIS A 94 4.44 10.62 5.91
CA HIS A 94 4.46 11.94 5.30
C HIS A 94 5.07 11.89 3.89
N LEU A 95 6.21 11.22 3.72
CA LEU A 95 6.85 11.07 2.41
C LEU A 95 5.93 10.35 1.41
N PHE A 96 5.29 9.25 1.81
CA PHE A 96 4.37 8.53 0.93
C PHE A 96 3.18 9.39 0.50
N LEU A 97 2.50 10.06 1.44
CA LEU A 97 1.30 10.83 1.15
C LEU A 97 1.58 12.08 0.28
N HIS A 98 2.74 12.71 0.45
CA HIS A 98 3.08 13.95 -0.26
C HIS A 98 3.95 13.78 -1.50
N GLU A 99 4.79 12.74 -1.55
CA GLU A 99 5.69 12.49 -2.69
C GLU A 99 5.32 11.24 -3.49
N GLY A 100 4.45 10.35 -2.98
CA GLY A 100 3.98 9.16 -3.70
C GLY A 100 2.95 9.47 -4.79
N PHE A 101 2.32 10.65 -4.70
CA PHE A 101 1.28 11.11 -5.62
C PHE A 101 1.60 12.53 -6.13
N SER A 102 1.06 12.91 -7.28
CA SER A 102 1.06 14.31 -7.72
C SER A 102 -0.14 15.07 -7.15
N ASP A 103 0.06 16.38 -6.98
CA ASP A 103 -0.96 17.33 -6.48
C ASP A 103 -2.23 17.36 -7.33
#